data_AF-A0A0A0LWU5-F1
#
_entry.id   AF-A0A0A0LWU5-F1
#
_cell.length_a   1.000
_cell.length_b   1.000
_cell.length_c   1.000
_cell.angle_alpha   90.00
_cell.angle_beta   90.00
_cell.angle_gamma   90.00
#
_symmetry.space_group_name_H-M   'P 1'
#
loop_
_entity.id
_entity.type
_entity.pdbx_description
1 polymer ?
#
loop_
_entity_poly.entity_id
_entity_poly.type
_entity_poly.pdbx_seq_one_letter_code
_entity_poly.pdbx_strand_id
1 'polypeptide(L)'
;MTGKGESLTCSPTNNPELFYSLLGGLGQFGIITRARIALAPTPTRVKWVRMLYTNFSSFTSDQESLISRDPSNAPDYLEGLLLLQLNAGDKSSFYPLPDQPKISSLVSQYGIVYVLELVKYYDQHSSSSVDQELETLLGGLKFEAGMKFVKDASYEEFLDRVHTDEVALRALGLWEVPHPWINLFVPKSRIADFDSGVFRGIIQKRNLTSGVFLFYPMFKNKYVFSFFF
;
A
#
# COMPACT_ATOMS: atom_id res chain seq x y z
N MET A 1 -15.56 25.35 -10.95
CA MET A 1 -15.38 26.47 -11.91
C MET A 1 -14.83 25.90 -13.20
N THR A 2 -15.49 26.10 -14.34
CA THR A 2 -14.99 25.64 -15.66
C THR A 2 -13.90 26.60 -16.18
N GLY A 3 -13.22 26.21 -17.27
CA GLY A 3 -12.27 27.10 -17.97
C GLY A 3 -12.89 28.38 -18.55
N LYS A 4 -14.23 28.47 -18.60
CA LYS A 4 -14.97 29.67 -19.02
C LYS A 4 -15.32 30.60 -17.85
N GLY A 5 -14.95 30.24 -16.62
CA GLY A 5 -15.32 31.00 -15.42
C GLY A 5 -16.72 30.68 -14.90
N GLU A 6 -17.39 29.65 -15.40
CA GLU A 6 -18.73 29.28 -14.96
C GLU A 6 -18.68 28.41 -13.70
N SER A 7 -19.56 28.71 -12.74
CA SER A 7 -19.75 27.88 -11.55
C SER A 7 -20.88 26.88 -11.79
N LEU A 8 -20.53 25.61 -11.93
CA LEU A 8 -21.47 24.52 -12.17
C LEU A 8 -21.38 23.49 -11.05
N THR A 9 -22.54 22.93 -10.68
CA THR A 9 -22.62 21.72 -9.85
C THR A 9 -22.82 20.52 -10.77
N CYS A 10 -22.07 19.44 -10.53
CA CYS A 10 -22.16 18.20 -11.29
C CYS A 10 -22.20 16.96 -10.37
N SER A 11 -22.77 15.87 -10.87
CA SER A 11 -22.93 14.56 -10.22
C SER A 11 -23.14 13.49 -11.31
N PRO A 12 -23.21 12.18 -10.96
CA PRO A 12 -23.55 11.13 -11.93
C PRO A 12 -24.91 11.32 -12.66
N THR A 13 -25.81 12.15 -12.14
CA THR A 13 -27.15 12.40 -12.69
C THR A 13 -27.39 13.86 -13.10
N ASN A 14 -26.43 14.76 -12.86
CA ASN A 14 -26.54 16.17 -13.20
C ASN A 14 -25.21 16.64 -13.80
N ASN A 15 -25.19 17.06 -15.06
CA ASN A 15 -23.95 17.32 -15.80
C ASN A 15 -22.93 16.15 -15.70
N PRO A 16 -23.31 14.90 -16.03
CA PRO A 16 -22.47 13.72 -15.82
C PRO A 16 -21.17 13.75 -16.62
N GLU A 17 -21.20 14.28 -17.84
CA GLU A 17 -20.01 14.43 -18.67
C GLU A 17 -18.95 15.29 -17.97
N LEU A 18 -19.34 16.46 -17.43
CA LEU A 18 -18.45 17.30 -16.65
C LEU A 18 -17.98 16.59 -15.37
N PHE A 19 -18.88 15.90 -14.67
CA PHE A 19 -18.53 15.16 -13.45
C PHE A 19 -17.42 14.12 -13.72
N TYR A 20 -17.61 13.26 -14.71
CA TYR A 20 -16.64 12.21 -15.05
C TYR A 20 -15.38 12.76 -15.72
N SER A 21 -15.47 13.87 -16.45
CA SER A 21 -14.27 14.53 -17.02
C SER A 21 -13.38 15.12 -15.93
N LEU A 22 -13.95 15.62 -14.82
CA LEU A 22 -13.16 16.15 -13.70
C LEU A 22 -12.44 15.06 -12.90
N LEU A 23 -13.04 13.88 -12.76
CA LEU A 23 -12.47 12.76 -12.00
C LEU A 23 -11.27 12.14 -12.74
N GLY A 24 -10.06 12.43 -12.26
CA GLY A 24 -8.82 11.99 -12.94
C GLY A 24 -8.46 12.83 -14.17
N GLY A 25 -9.18 13.93 -14.43
CA GLY A 25 -8.98 14.79 -15.61
C GLY A 25 -7.79 15.75 -15.54
N LEU A 26 -6.87 15.58 -14.59
CA LEU A 26 -5.62 16.35 -14.49
C LEU A 26 -5.80 17.88 -14.56
N GLY A 27 -6.90 18.39 -14.00
CA GLY A 27 -7.22 19.82 -13.98
C GLY A 27 -7.63 20.43 -15.33
N GLN A 28 -7.79 19.63 -16.39
CA GLN A 28 -8.03 20.14 -17.75
C GLN A 28 -9.42 20.78 -17.94
N PHE A 29 -10.41 20.34 -17.18
CA PHE A 29 -11.82 20.70 -17.42
C PHE A 29 -12.38 21.72 -16.41
N GLY A 30 -11.60 22.08 -15.40
CA GLY A 30 -11.98 23.06 -14.39
C GLY A 30 -11.38 22.80 -13.02
N ILE A 31 -11.67 23.72 -12.09
CA ILE A 31 -11.26 23.65 -10.69
C ILE A 31 -12.42 23.12 -9.85
N ILE A 32 -12.16 22.04 -9.10
CA ILE A 32 -13.08 21.48 -8.10
C ILE A 32 -13.01 22.37 -6.86
N THR A 33 -14.08 23.11 -6.57
CA THR A 33 -14.18 23.97 -5.39
C THR A 33 -14.92 23.32 -4.22
N ARG A 34 -15.66 22.25 -4.47
CA ARG A 34 -16.38 21.46 -3.46
C ARG A 34 -16.60 20.03 -3.98
N ALA A 35 -16.36 19.04 -3.13
CA ALA A 35 -16.68 17.64 -3.40
C ALA A 35 -17.61 17.09 -2.31
N ARG A 36 -18.48 16.15 -2.67
CA ARG A 36 -19.24 15.33 -1.71
C ARG A 36 -18.57 13.97 -1.63
N ILE A 37 -18.01 13.64 -0.47
CA ILE A 37 -17.23 12.42 -0.25
C ILE A 37 -18.06 11.47 0.61
N ALA A 38 -18.08 10.18 0.25
CA ALA A 38 -18.75 9.16 1.03
C ALA A 38 -18.04 8.96 2.39
N LEU A 39 -18.82 8.76 3.45
CA LEU A 39 -18.31 8.49 4.79
C LEU A 39 -18.76 7.10 5.23
N ALA A 40 -17.95 6.47 6.08
CA ALA A 40 -18.24 5.21 6.74
C ALA A 40 -18.03 5.37 8.26
N PRO A 41 -18.59 4.48 9.09
CA PRO A 41 -18.26 4.43 10.51
C PRO A 41 -16.75 4.30 10.71
N THR A 42 -16.21 5.07 11.67
CA THR A 42 -14.77 5.11 11.93
C THR A 42 -14.37 3.95 12.86
N PRO A 43 -13.48 3.04 12.43
CA PRO A 43 -12.89 2.07 13.33
C PRO A 43 -11.99 2.78 14.33
N THR A 44 -11.82 2.24 15.53
CA THR A 44 -10.98 2.89 16.55
C THR A 44 -9.53 2.43 16.48
N ARG A 45 -9.29 1.20 16.04
CA ARG A 45 -7.97 0.56 16.04
C ARG A 45 -7.74 -0.33 14.83
N VAL A 46 -6.48 -0.70 14.67
CA VAL A 46 -6.02 -1.55 13.57
C VAL A 46 -5.05 -2.63 14.05
N LYS A 47 -5.20 -3.83 13.51
CA LYS A 47 -4.13 -4.83 13.49
C LYS A 47 -3.34 -4.63 12.21
N TRP A 48 -2.15 -4.07 12.31
CA TRP A 48 -1.26 -3.80 11.19
C TRP A 48 -0.23 -4.91 11.08
N VAL A 49 -0.24 -5.62 9.96
CA VAL A 49 0.58 -6.82 9.75
C VAL A 49 1.55 -6.62 8.60
N ARG A 50 2.79 -7.06 8.80
CA ARG A 50 3.78 -7.25 7.73
C ARG A 50 4.24 -8.69 7.71
N MET A 51 4.23 -9.31 6.52
CA MET A 51 4.73 -10.65 6.28
C MET A 51 5.80 -10.63 5.20
N LEU A 52 6.91 -11.33 5.42
CA LEU A 52 8.05 -11.33 4.48
C LEU A 52 8.02 -12.55 3.57
N TYR A 53 8.29 -12.33 2.29
CA TYR A 53 8.37 -13.34 1.25
C TYR A 53 9.71 -13.22 0.52
N THR A 54 10.32 -14.35 0.17
CA THR A 54 11.49 -14.37 -0.72
C THR A 54 11.12 -14.70 -2.16
N ASN A 55 9.95 -15.32 -2.38
CA ASN A 55 9.46 -15.73 -3.69
C ASN A 55 8.35 -14.79 -4.20
N PHE A 56 8.58 -14.16 -5.35
CA PHE A 56 7.64 -13.21 -5.95
C PHE A 56 6.30 -13.85 -6.34
N SER A 57 6.32 -15.09 -6.84
CA SER A 57 5.10 -15.80 -7.24
C SER A 57 4.22 -16.11 -6.03
N SER A 58 4.80 -16.56 -4.91
CA SER A 58 4.05 -16.75 -3.66
C SER A 58 3.46 -15.43 -3.16
N PHE A 59 4.26 -14.37 -3.13
CA PHE A 59 3.85 -13.04 -2.68
C PHE A 59 2.67 -12.48 -3.49
N THR A 60 2.78 -12.46 -4.82
CA THR A 60 1.72 -11.98 -5.71
C THR A 60 0.46 -12.85 -5.66
N SER A 61 0.62 -14.18 -5.63
CA SER A 61 -0.50 -15.12 -5.50
C SER A 61 -1.29 -14.87 -4.21
N ASP A 62 -0.61 -14.57 -3.12
CA ASP A 62 -1.24 -14.32 -1.83
C ASP A 62 -1.89 -12.94 -1.78
N GLN A 63 -1.25 -11.90 -2.34
CA GLN A 63 -1.90 -10.59 -2.52
C GLN A 63 -3.21 -10.70 -3.31
N GLU A 64 -3.17 -11.37 -4.46
CA GLU A 64 -4.33 -11.57 -5.34
C GLU A 64 -5.42 -12.39 -4.66
N SER A 65 -5.04 -13.46 -3.94
CA SER A 65 -5.95 -14.28 -3.15
C SER A 65 -6.68 -13.43 -2.11
N LEU A 66 -5.95 -12.63 -1.34
CA LEU A 66 -6.51 -11.79 -0.27
C LEU A 66 -7.51 -10.75 -0.79
N ILE A 67 -7.18 -10.04 -1.88
CA ILE A 67 -8.10 -9.05 -2.44
C ILE A 67 -9.35 -9.72 -3.06
N SER A 68 -9.24 -10.96 -3.54
CA SER A 68 -10.36 -11.69 -4.16
C SER A 68 -11.36 -12.31 -3.19
N ARG A 69 -11.10 -12.22 -1.87
CA ARG A 69 -12.00 -12.77 -0.85
C ARG A 69 -13.31 -12.00 -0.77
N ASP A 70 -14.30 -12.66 -0.18
CA ASP A 70 -15.53 -11.99 0.22
C ASP A 70 -15.21 -10.80 1.12
N PRO A 71 -15.88 -9.63 0.98
CA PRO A 71 -15.61 -8.45 1.80
C PRO A 71 -15.65 -8.70 3.31
N SER A 72 -16.44 -9.66 3.79
CA SER A 72 -16.48 -10.03 5.21
C SER A 72 -15.20 -10.73 5.71
N ASN A 73 -14.42 -11.33 4.80
CA ASN A 73 -13.19 -12.06 5.08
C ASN A 73 -11.99 -11.52 4.27
N ALA A 74 -12.04 -10.23 3.91
CA ALA A 74 -10.97 -9.51 3.23
C ALA A 74 -10.21 -8.61 4.24
N PRO A 75 -8.95 -8.26 3.95
CA PRO A 75 -8.28 -7.19 4.69
C PRO A 75 -8.94 -5.85 4.37
N ASP A 76 -8.94 -4.93 5.34
CA ASP A 76 -9.47 -3.57 5.17
C ASP A 76 -8.48 -2.66 4.41
N TYR A 77 -7.21 -3.03 4.42
CA TYR A 77 -6.15 -2.44 3.59
C TYR A 77 -5.13 -3.52 3.21
N LEU A 78 -4.62 -3.46 1.99
CA LEU A 78 -3.55 -4.31 1.50
C LEU A 78 -2.64 -3.51 0.59
N GLU A 79 -1.34 -3.53 0.90
CA GLU A 79 -0.28 -3.04 0.04
C GLU A 79 0.85 -4.07 -0.02
N GLY A 80 1.90 -3.73 -0.75
CA GLY A 80 3.16 -4.42 -0.67
C GLY A 80 4.31 -3.48 -0.95
N LEU A 81 5.48 -3.83 -0.44
CA LEU A 81 6.70 -3.07 -0.69
C LEU A 81 7.92 -3.97 -0.83
N LEU A 82 9.00 -3.44 -1.40
CA LEU A 82 10.30 -4.10 -1.42
C LEU A 82 11.14 -3.67 -0.21
N LEU A 83 11.64 -4.65 0.53
CA LEU A 83 12.64 -4.44 1.56
C LEU A 83 14.02 -4.75 0.96
N LEU A 84 14.78 -3.69 0.70
CA LEU A 84 16.12 -3.74 0.07
C LEU A 84 17.25 -3.65 1.10
N GLN A 85 16.96 -3.08 2.27
CA GLN A 85 17.87 -3.00 3.40
C GLN A 85 17.09 -2.91 4.71
N LEU A 86 17.69 -3.40 5.79
CA LEU A 86 17.23 -3.15 7.15
C LEU A 86 18.46 -2.97 8.05
N ASN A 87 18.58 -1.80 8.65
CA ASN A 87 19.63 -1.50 9.62
C ASN A 87 19.21 -2.06 10.98
N ALA A 88 19.96 -3.03 11.48
CA ALA A 88 19.71 -3.58 12.82
C ALA A 88 20.00 -2.51 13.90
N GLY A 89 19.16 -2.48 14.94
CA GLY A 89 19.23 -1.49 16.01
C GLY A 89 18.28 -0.30 15.82
N ASP A 90 17.52 -0.24 14.72
CA ASP A 90 16.57 0.84 14.46
C ASP A 90 15.27 0.65 15.28
N LYS A 91 15.12 1.44 16.34
CA LYS A 91 13.92 1.42 17.20
C LYS A 91 12.68 2.00 16.52
N SER A 92 12.85 2.78 15.45
CA SER A 92 11.73 3.34 14.68
C SER A 92 11.15 2.36 13.67
N SER A 93 11.86 1.26 13.41
CA SER A 93 11.43 0.24 12.46
C SER A 93 10.06 -0.37 12.79
N PHE A 94 9.40 -0.89 11.75
CA PHE A 94 8.25 -1.76 11.94
C PHE A 94 8.64 -3.05 12.70
N TYR A 95 9.87 -3.53 12.52
CA TYR A 95 10.31 -4.83 13.02
C TYR A 95 10.91 -4.72 14.43
N PRO A 96 10.54 -5.61 15.38
CA PRO A 96 11.12 -5.63 16.72
C PRO A 96 12.63 -5.88 16.68
N LEU A 97 13.37 -5.23 17.60
CA LEU A 97 14.84 -5.33 17.68
C LEU A 97 15.39 -6.78 17.64
N PRO A 98 14.80 -7.77 18.34
CA PRO A 98 15.30 -9.14 18.31
C PRO A 98 15.21 -9.81 16.94
N ASP A 99 14.26 -9.39 16.10
CA ASP A 99 14.01 -9.98 14.78
C ASP A 99 14.83 -9.31 13.66
N GLN A 100 15.27 -8.06 13.86
CA GLN A 100 16.00 -7.29 12.85
C GLN A 100 17.24 -7.99 12.30
N PRO A 101 18.11 -8.67 13.10
CA PRO A 101 19.25 -9.40 12.55
C PRO A 101 18.84 -10.53 11.60
N LYS A 102 17.75 -11.26 11.93
CA LYS A 102 17.23 -12.35 11.09
C LYS A 102 16.69 -11.81 9.77
N ILE A 103 15.97 -10.69 9.81
CA ILE A 103 15.42 -10.02 8.62
C ILE A 103 16.55 -9.43 7.76
N SER A 104 17.53 -8.77 8.37
CA SER A 104 18.70 -8.20 7.68
C SER A 104 19.52 -9.30 6.97
N SER A 105 19.67 -10.46 7.61
CA SER A 105 20.27 -11.65 6.99
C SER A 105 19.45 -12.14 5.78
N LEU A 106 18.12 -12.19 5.89
CA LEU A 106 17.24 -12.56 4.78
C LEU A 106 17.39 -11.60 3.59
N VAL A 107 17.41 -10.29 3.85
CA VAL A 107 17.63 -9.27 2.81
C VAL A 107 19.01 -9.44 2.18
N SER A 108 20.05 -9.67 2.98
CA SER A 108 21.41 -9.90 2.47
C SER A 108 21.51 -11.15 1.60
N GLN A 109 20.77 -12.21 1.94
CA GLN A 109 20.77 -13.47 1.19
C GLN A 109 20.05 -13.35 -0.16
N TYR A 110 18.89 -12.68 -0.20
CA TYR A 110 18.03 -12.65 -1.40
C TYR A 110 18.13 -11.35 -2.20
N GLY A 111 18.77 -10.31 -1.65
CA GLY A 111 18.88 -8.95 -2.17
C GLY A 111 17.57 -8.15 -2.11
N ILE A 112 16.44 -8.80 -2.40
CA ILE A 112 15.09 -8.24 -2.27
C ILE A 112 14.24 -9.22 -1.49
N VAL A 113 13.62 -8.71 -0.42
CA VAL A 113 12.53 -9.37 0.30
C VAL A 113 11.24 -8.61 0.00
N TYR A 114 10.18 -9.31 -0.38
CA TYR A 114 8.87 -8.71 -0.63
C TYR A 114 8.08 -8.68 0.68
N VAL A 115 7.51 -7.54 1.02
CA VAL A 115 6.69 -7.37 2.22
C VAL A 115 5.24 -7.28 1.79
N LEU A 116 4.43 -8.20 2.26
CA LEU A 116 2.97 -8.08 2.22
C LEU A 116 2.54 -7.28 3.44
N GLU A 117 1.93 -6.12 3.22
CA GLU A 117 1.39 -5.28 4.28
C GLU A 117 -0.13 -5.34 4.23
N LEU A 118 -0.77 -5.65 5.36
CA LEU A 118 -2.22 -5.60 5.44
C LEU A 118 -2.70 -5.08 6.79
N VAL A 119 -3.96 -4.69 6.82
CA VAL A 119 -4.61 -4.21 8.02
C VAL A 119 -5.99 -4.84 8.18
N LYS A 120 -6.33 -5.18 9.43
CA LYS A 120 -7.69 -5.45 9.87
C LYS A 120 -8.16 -4.36 10.83
N TYR A 121 -9.29 -3.72 10.51
CA TYR A 121 -9.94 -2.73 11.35
C TYR A 121 -10.75 -3.41 12.44
N TYR A 122 -10.74 -2.82 13.64
CA TYR A 122 -11.58 -3.29 14.72
C TYR A 122 -11.96 -2.14 15.67
N ASP A 123 -12.94 -2.41 16.51
CA ASP A 123 -13.41 -1.49 17.54
C ASP A 123 -13.64 -2.22 18.88
N GLN A 124 -14.31 -1.56 19.83
CA GLN A 124 -14.59 -2.18 21.13
C GLN A 124 -15.46 -3.43 21.01
N HIS A 125 -16.35 -3.51 20.02
CA HIS A 125 -17.27 -4.62 19.82
C HIS A 125 -16.61 -5.85 19.18
N SER A 126 -15.62 -5.64 18.29
CA SER A 126 -14.86 -6.73 17.64
C SER A 126 -13.50 -7.02 18.28
N SER A 127 -13.14 -6.33 19.36
CA SER A 127 -11.87 -6.52 20.07
C SER A 127 -11.60 -7.95 20.55
N SER A 128 -12.64 -8.72 20.86
CA SER A 128 -12.51 -10.11 21.32
C SER A 128 -12.37 -11.13 20.19
N SER A 129 -12.77 -10.78 18.96
CA SER A 129 -12.74 -11.69 17.78
C SER A 129 -11.62 -11.36 16.79
N VAL A 130 -11.10 -10.12 16.79
CA VAL A 130 -10.16 -9.64 15.77
C VAL A 130 -8.91 -10.50 15.63
N ASP A 131 -8.36 -11.04 16.72
CA ASP A 131 -7.16 -11.88 16.65
C ASP A 131 -7.47 -13.23 15.96
N GLN A 132 -8.65 -13.81 16.20
CA GLN A 132 -9.08 -15.05 15.55
C GLN A 132 -9.43 -14.81 14.06
N GLU A 133 -10.08 -13.69 13.76
CA GLU A 133 -10.35 -13.27 12.38
C GLU A 133 -9.04 -13.05 11.63
N LEU A 134 -8.04 -12.43 12.27
CA LEU A 134 -6.73 -12.23 11.69
C LEU A 134 -6.02 -13.55 11.42
N GLU A 135 -5.97 -14.49 12.37
CA GLU A 135 -5.36 -15.81 12.11
C GLU A 135 -6.08 -16.56 10.98
N THR A 136 -7.40 -16.43 10.87
CA THR A 136 -8.17 -16.99 9.75
C THR A 136 -7.82 -16.31 8.43
N LEU A 137 -7.69 -14.98 8.42
CA LEU A 137 -7.30 -14.20 7.26
C LEU A 137 -5.91 -14.61 6.76
N LEU A 138 -4.97 -14.79 7.68
CA LEU A 138 -3.57 -15.13 7.41
C LEU A 138 -3.32 -16.63 7.19
N GLY A 139 -4.32 -17.47 7.45
CA GLY A 139 -4.25 -18.91 7.29
C GLY A 139 -3.93 -19.32 5.86
N GLY A 140 -2.93 -20.20 5.69
CA GLY A 140 -2.54 -20.76 4.40
C GLY A 140 -1.70 -19.84 3.50
N LEU A 141 -1.36 -18.63 3.97
CA LEU A 141 -0.40 -17.77 3.27
C LEU A 141 1.02 -18.35 3.34
N LYS A 142 1.84 -18.01 2.36
CA LYS A 142 3.12 -18.66 2.03
C LYS A 142 4.34 -17.81 2.39
N PHE A 143 4.19 -16.91 3.36
CA PHE A 143 5.29 -16.09 3.86
C PHE A 143 6.33 -16.97 4.59
N GLU A 144 7.55 -16.43 4.74
CA GLU A 144 8.65 -17.15 5.39
C GLU A 144 8.34 -17.49 6.86
N ALA A 145 8.69 -18.70 7.28
CA ALA A 145 8.40 -19.17 8.63
C ALA A 145 8.98 -18.24 9.72
N GLY A 146 8.10 -17.78 10.61
CA GLY A 146 8.45 -16.83 11.67
C GLY A 146 8.81 -15.43 11.15
N MET A 147 8.31 -15.03 9.97
CA MET A 147 8.44 -13.67 9.43
C MET A 147 7.10 -12.96 9.30
N LYS A 148 6.23 -13.15 10.30
CA LYS A 148 4.98 -12.42 10.50
C LYS A 148 5.18 -11.45 11.66
N PHE A 149 4.89 -10.17 11.44
CA PHE A 149 5.01 -9.12 12.43
C PHE A 149 3.69 -8.36 12.53
N VAL A 150 3.21 -8.15 13.75
CA VAL A 150 1.93 -7.48 14.02
C VAL A 150 2.20 -6.29 14.93
N LYS A 151 1.66 -5.12 14.58
CA LYS A 151 1.53 -3.96 15.44
C LYS A 151 0.05 -3.67 15.66
N ASP A 152 -0.26 -3.21 16.87
CA ASP A 152 -1.58 -2.73 17.24
C ASP A 152 -1.50 -1.21 17.39
N ALA A 153 -2.31 -0.48 16.64
CA ALA A 153 -2.28 0.98 16.58
C ALA A 153 -3.70 1.54 16.54
N SER A 154 -3.86 2.82 16.86
CA SER A 154 -5.09 3.55 16.56
C SER A 154 -5.26 3.70 15.04
N TYR A 155 -6.51 3.87 14.62
CA TYR A 155 -6.81 4.13 13.21
C TYR A 155 -6.12 5.40 12.68
N GLU A 156 -6.05 6.44 13.50
CA GLU A 156 -5.39 7.71 13.15
C GLU A 156 -3.87 7.55 12.99
N GLU A 157 -3.20 6.88 13.93
CA GLU A 157 -1.75 6.59 13.82
C GLU A 157 -1.43 5.82 12.54
N PHE A 158 -2.31 4.88 12.15
CA PHE A 158 -2.13 4.17 10.88
C PHE A 158 -2.30 5.08 9.68
N LEU A 159 -3.37 5.89 9.61
CA LEU A 159 -3.61 6.79 8.48
C LEU A 159 -2.52 7.86 8.33
N ASP A 160 -1.98 8.37 9.45
CA ASP A 160 -0.97 9.43 9.48
C ASP A 160 0.49 8.90 9.48
N ARG A 161 0.68 7.58 9.29
CA ARG A 161 2.01 6.92 9.41
C ARG A 161 3.12 7.55 8.59
N VAL A 162 2.81 8.12 7.42
CA VAL A 162 3.78 8.75 6.51
C VAL A 162 4.26 10.11 7.03
N HIS A 163 3.47 10.80 7.87
CA HIS A 163 3.88 12.07 8.46
C HIS A 163 5.10 11.90 9.38
N THR A 164 5.19 10.76 10.08
CA THR A 164 6.36 10.43 10.91
C THR A 164 7.63 10.33 10.06
N ASP A 165 7.54 9.68 8.90
CA ASP A 165 8.66 9.57 7.95
C ASP A 165 9.03 10.93 7.35
N GLU A 166 8.04 11.77 7.02
CA GLU A 166 8.26 13.14 6.56
C GLU A 166 9.06 13.95 7.57
N VAL A 167 8.64 13.98 8.84
CA VAL A 167 9.31 14.76 9.90
C VAL A 167 10.75 14.27 10.10
N ALA A 168 10.95 12.95 10.11
CA ALA A 168 12.29 12.36 10.23
C ALA A 168 13.20 12.73 9.06
N LEU A 169 12.70 12.63 7.82
CA LEU A 169 13.47 12.98 6.63
C LEU A 169 13.76 14.48 6.53
N ARG A 170 12.82 15.34 6.94
CA ARG A 170 13.03 16.80 7.03
C ARG A 170 14.14 17.13 8.00
N ALA A 171 14.17 16.51 9.18
CA ALA A 171 15.22 16.70 10.18
C ALA A 171 16.61 16.30 9.67
N LEU A 172 16.67 15.34 8.74
CA LEU A 172 17.91 14.91 8.08
C LEU A 172 18.26 15.71 6.82
N GLY A 173 17.42 16.68 6.42
CA GLY A 173 17.59 17.41 5.16
C GLY A 173 17.34 16.57 3.90
N LEU A 174 16.66 15.42 4.05
CA LEU A 174 16.39 14.44 2.98
C LEU A 174 14.99 14.56 2.38
N TRP A 175 14.16 15.49 2.87
CA TRP A 175 12.81 15.72 2.34
C TRP A 175 12.76 16.76 1.22
N GLU A 176 13.43 17.91 1.36
CA GLU A 176 13.40 18.97 0.34
C GLU A 176 14.46 18.72 -0.76
N VAL A 177 14.37 17.55 -1.38
CA VAL A 177 15.30 17.07 -2.43
C VAL A 177 14.51 16.74 -3.71
N PRO A 178 15.18 16.60 -4.87
CA PRO A 178 14.50 16.11 -6.07
C PRO A 178 13.89 14.72 -5.87
N HIS A 179 12.61 14.57 -6.22
CA HIS A 179 11.86 13.32 -6.12
C HIS A 179 11.49 12.78 -7.52
N PRO A 180 12.40 12.06 -8.21
CA PRO A 180 12.15 11.51 -9.54
C PRO A 180 11.26 10.25 -9.46
N TRP A 181 10.04 10.40 -8.95
CA TRP A 181 9.11 9.29 -8.74
C TRP A 181 8.57 8.74 -10.06
N ILE A 182 8.37 7.42 -10.08
CA ILE A 182 7.75 6.70 -11.18
C ILE A 182 6.51 6.00 -10.60
N ASN A 183 5.33 6.35 -11.12
CA ASN A 183 4.05 5.76 -10.72
C ASN A 183 3.39 5.15 -11.96
N LEU A 184 3.08 3.86 -11.93
CA LEU A 184 2.64 3.10 -13.10
C LEU A 184 1.56 2.09 -12.72
N PHE A 185 0.64 1.81 -13.65
CA PHE A 185 -0.20 0.61 -13.60
C PHE A 185 0.38 -0.45 -14.53
N VAL A 186 0.66 -1.64 -13.98
CA VAL A 186 1.21 -2.77 -14.74
C VAL A 186 0.15 -3.88 -14.78
N PRO A 187 -0.21 -4.40 -15.98
CA PRO A 187 -1.16 -5.52 -16.07
C PRO A 187 -0.66 -6.76 -15.34
N LYS A 188 -1.55 -7.45 -14.63
CA LYS A 188 -1.26 -8.73 -13.96
C LYS A 188 -0.51 -9.72 -14.86
N SER A 189 -0.90 -9.83 -16.13
CA SER A 189 -0.29 -10.76 -17.08
C SER A 189 1.20 -10.51 -17.34
N ARG A 190 1.72 -9.31 -17.03
CA ARG A 190 3.11 -8.91 -17.26
C ARG A 190 3.87 -8.61 -15.98
N ILE A 191 3.28 -8.87 -14.81
CA ILE A 191 3.89 -8.43 -13.56
C ILE A 191 5.15 -9.23 -13.17
N ALA A 192 5.21 -10.50 -13.56
CA ALA A 192 6.41 -11.32 -13.42
C ALA A 192 7.56 -10.81 -14.31
N ASP A 193 7.24 -10.36 -15.53
CA ASP A 193 8.25 -9.75 -16.42
C ASP A 193 8.76 -8.43 -15.83
N PHE A 194 7.88 -7.65 -15.20
CA PHE A 194 8.26 -6.41 -14.51
C PHE A 194 9.15 -6.67 -13.29
N ASP A 195 8.86 -7.68 -12.47
CA ASP A 195 9.75 -8.09 -11.37
C ASP A 195 11.13 -8.49 -11.92
N SER A 196 11.17 -9.34 -12.95
CA SER A 196 12.43 -9.79 -13.56
C SER A 196 13.23 -8.61 -14.15
N GLY A 197 12.57 -7.73 -14.91
CA GLY A 197 13.21 -6.63 -15.62
C GLY A 197 13.56 -5.44 -14.72
N VAL A 198 12.70 -5.08 -13.77
CA VAL A 198 12.81 -3.84 -12.98
C VAL A 198 13.31 -4.12 -11.59
N PHE A 199 12.61 -4.94 -10.80
CA PHE A 199 12.99 -5.21 -9.40
C PHE A 199 14.33 -5.97 -9.35
N ARG A 200 14.39 -7.12 -10.00
CA ARG A 200 15.59 -7.97 -10.06
C ARG A 200 16.62 -7.45 -11.07
N GLY A 201 16.17 -6.88 -12.18
CA GLY A 201 17.03 -6.47 -13.29
C GLY A 201 17.71 -5.10 -13.09
N ILE A 202 17.00 -4.12 -12.56
CA ILE A 202 17.49 -2.74 -12.42
C ILE A 202 17.77 -2.40 -10.97
N ILE A 203 16.77 -2.52 -10.09
CA ILE A 203 16.85 -2.08 -8.68
C ILE A 203 17.91 -2.89 -7.93
N GLN A 204 17.81 -4.23 -7.97
CA GLN A 204 18.78 -5.09 -7.29
C GLN A 204 20.19 -4.94 -7.89
N LYS A 205 20.35 -4.97 -9.22
CA LYS A 205 21.68 -4.91 -9.86
C LYS A 205 22.38 -3.56 -9.68
N ARG A 206 21.63 -2.48 -9.50
CA ARG A 206 22.19 -1.16 -9.20
C ARG A 206 22.43 -0.93 -7.70
N ASN A 207 22.13 -1.92 -6.85
CA ASN A 207 22.21 -1.81 -5.40
C ASN A 207 21.52 -0.55 -4.88
N LEU A 208 20.32 -0.27 -5.38
CA LEU A 208 19.54 0.84 -4.85
C LEU A 208 19.14 0.48 -3.42
N THR A 209 19.54 1.29 -2.46
CA THR A 209 19.26 1.07 -1.04
C THR A 209 18.28 2.10 -0.47
N SER A 210 18.07 3.21 -1.16
CA SER A 210 17.21 4.30 -0.72
C SER A 210 15.92 4.39 -1.53
N GLY A 211 14.84 4.76 -0.85
CA GLY A 211 13.52 4.96 -1.44
C GLY A 211 12.50 3.90 -1.00
N VAL A 212 11.23 4.19 -1.28
CA VAL A 212 10.11 3.28 -1.02
C VAL A 212 9.64 2.73 -2.36
N PHE A 213 9.58 1.41 -2.48
CA PHE A 213 9.15 0.72 -3.69
C PHE A 213 7.84 0.00 -3.38
N LEU A 214 6.72 0.63 -3.73
CA LEU A 214 5.39 0.06 -3.51
C LEU A 214 4.94 -0.78 -4.69
N PHE A 215 4.27 -1.88 -4.38
CA PHE A 215 3.64 -2.75 -5.35
C PHE A 215 2.48 -3.53 -4.73
N TYR A 216 1.29 -3.39 -5.32
CA TYR A 216 0.09 -4.09 -4.89
C TYR A 216 -0.93 -4.23 -6.03
N PRO A 217 -1.72 -5.31 -6.05
CA PRO A 217 -2.75 -5.52 -7.06
C PRO A 217 -3.99 -4.67 -6.76
N MET A 218 -4.74 -4.35 -7.82
CA MET A 218 -6.01 -3.63 -7.72
C MET A 218 -7.03 -4.23 -8.69
N PHE A 219 -8.33 -4.15 -8.36
CA PHE A 219 -9.37 -4.59 -9.26
C PHE A 219 -9.81 -3.51 -10.22
N LYS A 220 -9.76 -3.83 -11.52
CA LYS A 220 -10.27 -2.96 -12.58
C LYS A 220 -11.74 -2.57 -12.36
N ASN A 221 -12.57 -3.45 -11.80
CA ASN A 221 -14.01 -3.20 -11.61
C ASN A 221 -14.35 -2.17 -10.52
N LYS A 222 -13.38 -1.76 -9.69
CA LYS A 222 -13.54 -0.66 -8.73
C LYS A 222 -13.34 0.71 -9.37
N TYR A 223 -12.78 0.74 -10.58
CA TYR A 223 -12.59 1.96 -11.35
C TYR A 223 -13.75 2.11 -12.35
N VAL A 224 -14.31 3.32 -12.38
CA VAL A 224 -15.38 3.68 -13.33
C VAL A 224 -14.82 3.89 -14.76
N PHE A 225 -13.51 3.75 -14.95
CA PHE A 225 -12.83 4.03 -16.22
C PHE A 225 -12.07 2.82 -16.76
N SER A 226 -12.26 2.53 -18.05
CA SER A 226 -11.19 1.92 -18.85
C SER A 226 -10.10 2.97 -19.02
N PHE A 227 -8.98 2.80 -18.31
CA PHE A 227 -7.75 3.46 -18.72
C PHE A 227 -7.38 2.94 -20.11
N PHE A 228 -7.51 3.79 -21.13
CA PHE A 228 -6.86 3.56 -22.41
C PHE A 228 -5.38 3.93 -22.20
N PHE A 229 -4.53 2.91 -22.07
CA PHE A 229 -3.09 3.03 -22.33
C PHE A 229 -2.82 2.42 -23.70
#